data_AF-A0A7J0CFZ3-F1
#
_entry.id   AF-A0A7J0CFZ3-F1
#
_cell.length_a   1.000
_cell.length_b   1.000
_cell.length_c   1.000
_cell.angle_alpha   90.00
_cell.angle_beta   90.00
_cell.angle_gamma   90.00
#
_symmetry.space_group_name_H-M   'P 1'
#
loop_
_entity.id
_entity.type
_entity.pdbx_description
1 polymer ?
#
loop_
_entity_poly.entity_id
_entity_poly.type
_entity_poly.pdbx_seq_one_letter_code
_entity_poly.pdbx_strand_id
1 'polypeptide(L)'
;MRSGITYTQHFSNLEPRQYELFGIDLGKGVLRRTMLLGALVFAVWDGFFLLLVGFPSLSWMTLYLLPPALMTVLGAQPSRQCDRRTVLAVWVVGAHYQLLGHRPVICGGRALAHRSEWISRRARWERHAPALTRSLGRAGARRLLGAPGAEDVPPAGPAVGMAHTVRLYGPDHMVKVTRRGRRTGRRT
;
A
#
# COMPACT_ATOMS: atom_id res chain seq x y z
N MET A 1 6.80 -6.08 24.27
CA MET A 1 6.30 -5.20 23.19
C MET A 1 5.64 -4.00 23.86
N ARG A 2 6.10 -2.77 23.61
CA ARG A 2 5.43 -1.56 24.11
C ARG A 2 4.33 -1.19 23.12
N SER A 3 3.06 -1.30 23.49
CA SER A 3 1.98 -0.69 22.73
C SER A 3 1.97 0.80 23.03
N GLY A 4 2.14 1.63 22.01
CA GLY A 4 1.96 3.06 22.13
C GLY A 4 0.47 3.36 22.21
N ILE A 5 -0.04 3.67 23.40
CA ILE A 5 -1.42 4.11 23.57
C ILE A 5 -1.50 5.53 23.02
N THR A 6 -2.17 5.69 21.87
CA THR A 6 -2.41 7.01 21.28
C THR A 6 -3.73 7.54 21.85
N TYR A 7 -3.67 8.49 22.79
CA TYR A 7 -4.84 9.09 23.45
C TYR A 7 -5.85 9.76 22.50
N THR A 8 -5.51 9.98 21.22
CA THR A 8 -6.40 10.57 20.21
C THR A 8 -7.43 9.59 19.63
N GLN A 9 -7.37 8.29 19.94
CA GLN A 9 -8.35 7.31 19.46
C GLN A 9 -9.76 7.55 20.03
N HIS A 10 -9.87 8.19 21.20
CA HIS A 10 -11.17 8.56 21.77
C HIS A 10 -11.93 9.59 20.90
N PHE A 11 -11.21 10.47 20.20
CA PHE A 11 -11.83 11.43 19.28
C PHE A 11 -12.22 10.83 17.94
N SER A 12 -11.57 9.75 17.48
CA SER A 12 -12.01 9.04 16.27
C SER A 12 -13.30 8.24 16.48
N ASN A 13 -13.71 7.99 17.73
CA ASN A 13 -14.98 7.31 18.04
C ASN A 13 -16.19 8.26 18.06
N LEU A 14 -15.96 9.58 18.07
CA LEU A 14 -16.99 10.61 17.90
C LEU A 14 -17.24 10.88 16.41
N GLU A 15 -17.49 9.82 15.62
CA GLU A 15 -17.87 9.97 14.22
C GLU A 15 -19.40 10.02 14.08
N PRO A 16 -19.94 10.90 13.21
CA PRO A 16 -21.37 11.01 13.01
C PRO A 16 -21.91 9.71 12.39
N ARG A 17 -22.92 9.13 13.05
CA ARG A 17 -23.64 7.93 12.61
C ARG A 17 -24.95 8.31 11.94
N GLN A 18 -25.31 7.55 10.93
CA GLN A 18 -26.58 7.62 10.23
C GLN A 18 -27.48 6.50 10.75
N TYR A 19 -28.52 6.87 11.48
CA TYR A 19 -29.46 5.91 12.09
C TYR A 19 -30.60 5.54 11.15
N GLU A 20 -30.94 6.41 10.22
CA GLU A 20 -32.04 6.20 9.28
C GLU A 20 -31.54 6.38 7.84
N LEU A 21 -31.92 5.48 6.94
CA LEU A 21 -31.63 5.57 5.53
C LEU A 21 -32.89 5.24 4.73
N PHE A 22 -33.37 6.20 3.92
CA PHE A 22 -34.58 6.04 3.10
C PHE A 22 -35.81 5.54 3.89
N GLY A 23 -36.01 6.03 5.13
CA GLY A 23 -37.13 5.61 5.98
C GLY A 23 -36.93 4.26 6.69
N ILE A 24 -35.80 3.59 6.47
CA ILE A 24 -35.45 2.33 7.15
C ILE A 24 -34.50 2.67 8.30
N ASP A 25 -34.89 2.29 9.52
CA ASP A 25 -34.03 2.39 10.70
C ASP A 25 -32.94 1.31 10.65
N LEU A 26 -31.67 1.73 10.72
CA LEU A 26 -30.49 0.87 10.71
C LEU A 26 -30.11 0.41 12.13
N GLY A 27 -30.86 0.83 13.15
CA GLY A 27 -30.71 0.45 14.54
C GLY A 27 -29.45 1.02 15.18
N LYS A 28 -28.29 0.37 14.98
CA LYS A 28 -27.01 0.78 15.61
C LYS A 28 -26.34 2.00 14.94
N GLY A 29 -26.92 2.46 13.84
CA GLY A 29 -26.43 3.55 13.00
C GLY A 29 -25.13 3.22 12.25
N VAL A 30 -25.09 3.49 10.95
CA VAL A 30 -23.91 3.29 10.10
C VAL A 30 -23.05 4.55 10.12
N LEU A 31 -21.73 4.41 10.21
CA LEU A 31 -20.82 5.57 10.12
C LEU A 31 -21.03 6.31 8.79
N ARG A 32 -21.26 7.63 8.82
CA ARG A 32 -21.48 8.43 7.60
C ARG A 32 -20.33 8.32 6.61
N ARG A 33 -19.11 8.21 7.11
CA ARG A 33 -17.91 8.01 6.29
C ARG A 33 -17.97 6.69 5.52
N THR A 34 -18.41 5.61 6.17
CA THR A 34 -18.62 4.31 5.52
C THR A 34 -19.73 4.38 4.49
N MET A 35 -20.80 5.12 4.76
CA MET A 35 -21.89 5.32 3.81
C MET A 35 -21.45 6.10 2.56
N LEU A 36 -20.70 7.19 2.73
CA LEU A 36 -20.15 7.97 1.61
C LEU A 36 -19.13 7.17 0.80
N LEU A 37 -18.29 6.39 1.49
CA LEU A 37 -17.39 5.43 0.86
C LEU A 37 -18.17 4.37 0.07
N GLY A 38 -19.26 3.88 0.67
CA GLY A 38 -20.25 3.00 0.06
C GLY A 38 -20.73 3.51 -1.27
N ALA A 39 -21.33 4.71 -1.24
CA ALA A 39 -21.87 5.38 -2.41
C ALA A 39 -20.82 5.58 -3.51
N LEU A 40 -19.60 5.97 -3.15
CA LEU A 40 -18.52 6.18 -4.12
C LEU A 40 -18.06 4.87 -4.77
N VAL A 41 -17.93 3.79 -4.00
CA VAL A 41 -17.57 2.47 -4.53
C VAL A 41 -18.66 1.95 -5.48
N PHE A 42 -19.93 2.07 -5.08
CA PHE A 42 -21.07 1.71 -5.95
C PHE A 42 -21.06 2.53 -7.24
N ALA A 43 -20.92 3.86 -7.16
CA ALA A 43 -20.92 4.72 -8.33
C ALA A 43 -19.80 4.38 -9.32
N VAL A 44 -18.59 4.10 -8.82
CA VAL A 44 -17.45 3.73 -9.67
C VAL A 44 -17.65 2.33 -10.28
N TRP A 45 -18.12 1.36 -9.48
CA TRP A 45 -18.33 -0.02 -9.93
C TRP A 45 -19.47 -0.11 -10.95
N ASP A 46 -20.66 0.34 -10.57
CA ASP A 46 -21.85 0.29 -11.42
C ASP A 46 -21.69 1.20 -12.62
N GLY A 47 -21.09 2.39 -12.45
CA GLY A 47 -20.79 3.29 -13.58
C GLY A 47 -19.88 2.63 -14.62
N PHE A 48 -18.83 1.93 -14.18
CA PHE A 48 -17.95 1.18 -15.07
C PHE A 48 -18.68 0.02 -15.76
N PHE A 49 -19.51 -0.73 -15.03
CA PHE A 49 -20.27 -1.86 -15.58
C PHE A 49 -21.38 -1.42 -16.53
N LEU A 50 -22.09 -0.34 -16.23
CA LEU A 50 -23.11 0.25 -17.09
C LEU A 50 -22.50 0.68 -18.43
N LEU A 51 -21.28 1.22 -18.43
CA LEU A 51 -20.58 1.60 -19.66
C LEU A 51 -20.16 0.39 -20.52
N LEU A 52 -19.87 -0.75 -19.90
CA LEU A 52 -19.40 -1.96 -20.60
C LEU A 52 -20.53 -2.87 -21.07
N VAL A 53 -21.54 -3.07 -20.22
CA VAL A 53 -22.58 -4.11 -20.38
C VAL A 53 -23.96 -3.50 -20.55
N GLY A 54 -24.17 -2.25 -20.14
CA GLY A 54 -25.48 -1.60 -20.13
C GLY A 54 -26.29 -1.94 -18.88
N PHE A 55 -27.60 -1.64 -18.89
CA PHE A 55 -28.46 -1.76 -17.72
C PHE A 55 -28.53 -3.21 -17.18
N PRO A 56 -28.60 -3.37 -15.84
CA PRO A 56 -28.69 -4.69 -15.23
C PRO A 56 -30.02 -5.37 -15.57
N SER A 57 -29.94 -6.61 -16.07
CA SER A 57 -31.08 -7.54 -16.03
C SER A 57 -31.06 -8.32 -14.70
N LEU A 58 -32.19 -8.94 -14.34
CA LEU A 58 -32.34 -9.73 -13.10
C LEU A 58 -31.20 -10.73 -12.86
N SER A 59 -30.67 -11.33 -13.93
CA SER A 59 -29.56 -12.28 -13.90
C SER A 59 -28.22 -11.64 -13.49
N TRP A 60 -28.00 -10.38 -13.88
CA TRP A 60 -26.76 -9.64 -13.63
C TRP A 60 -26.81 -8.80 -12.35
N MET A 61 -28.00 -8.63 -11.76
CA MET A 61 -28.19 -7.78 -10.58
C MET A 61 -27.28 -8.16 -9.40
N THR A 62 -26.99 -9.44 -9.22
CA THR A 62 -26.03 -9.91 -8.20
C THR A 62 -24.62 -9.38 -8.44
N LEU A 63 -24.19 -9.23 -9.70
CA LEU A 63 -22.86 -8.72 -10.05
C LEU A 63 -22.74 -7.20 -9.87
N TYR A 64 -23.87 -6.49 -10.01
CA TYR A 64 -23.95 -5.06 -9.71
C TYR A 64 -23.96 -4.82 -8.20
N LEU A 65 -24.67 -5.63 -7.42
CA LEU A 65 -24.85 -5.37 -5.99
C LEU A 65 -23.76 -5.98 -5.10
N LEU A 66 -23.41 -7.25 -5.33
CA LEU A 66 -22.64 -8.04 -4.37
C LEU A 66 -21.17 -7.62 -4.26
N PRO A 67 -20.41 -7.43 -5.37
CA PRO A 67 -19.02 -6.99 -5.29
C PRO A 67 -18.82 -5.63 -4.60
N PRO A 68 -19.55 -4.54 -4.96
CA PRO A 68 -19.37 -3.27 -4.28
C PRO A 68 -19.85 -3.31 -2.83
N ALA A 69 -20.92 -4.06 -2.51
CA ALA A 69 -21.32 -4.28 -1.12
C ALA A 69 -20.21 -4.96 -0.31
N LEU A 70 -19.58 -6.00 -0.85
CA LEU A 70 -18.48 -6.70 -0.18
C LEU A 70 -17.25 -5.80 -0.03
N MET A 71 -16.89 -5.06 -1.08
CA MET A 71 -15.77 -4.11 -1.04
C MET A 71 -15.96 -3.02 -0.01
N THR A 72 -17.19 -2.56 0.21
CA THR A 72 -17.48 -1.49 1.17
C THR A 72 -17.45 -2.00 2.60
N VAL A 73 -18.05 -3.17 2.86
CA VAL A 73 -18.00 -3.80 4.19
C VAL A 73 -16.58 -4.19 4.58
N LEU A 74 -15.84 -4.86 3.70
CA LEU A 74 -14.46 -5.26 3.98
C LEU A 74 -13.50 -4.07 3.97
N GLY A 75 -13.72 -3.14 3.04
CA GLY A 75 -12.86 -1.98 2.84
C GLY A 75 -12.96 -0.94 3.94
N ALA A 76 -14.12 -0.82 4.60
CA ALA A 76 -14.32 0.08 5.73
C ALA A 76 -13.66 -0.41 7.03
N GLN A 77 -13.23 -1.67 7.10
CA GLN A 77 -12.56 -2.20 8.28
C GLN A 77 -11.18 -1.54 8.48
N PRO A 78 -10.71 -1.39 9.72
CA PRO A 78 -9.35 -0.94 9.99
C PRO A 78 -8.33 -1.97 9.49
N SER A 79 -7.24 -1.48 8.90
CA SER A 79 -6.17 -2.35 8.38
C SER A 79 -5.32 -2.90 9.52
N ARG A 80 -5.07 -4.22 9.51
CA ARG A 80 -4.13 -4.88 10.43
C ARG A 80 -2.67 -4.44 10.24
N GLN A 81 -2.33 -3.83 9.10
CA GLN A 81 -0.98 -3.35 8.82
C GLN A 81 -0.76 -1.93 9.32
N CYS A 82 -1.82 -1.13 9.41
CA CYS A 82 -1.77 0.29 9.73
C CYS A 82 -3.07 0.69 10.43
N ASP A 83 -3.05 0.76 11.76
CA ASP A 83 -4.25 1.02 12.57
C ASP A 83 -4.97 2.34 12.20
N ARG A 84 -4.25 3.29 11.60
CA ARG A 84 -4.79 4.60 11.16
C ARG A 84 -5.48 4.57 9.81
N ARG A 85 -5.40 3.48 9.04
CA ARG A 85 -5.89 3.41 7.65
C ARG A 85 -6.96 2.33 7.52
N THR A 86 -7.97 2.59 6.71
CA THR A 86 -8.93 1.57 6.31
C THR A 86 -8.28 0.60 5.31
N VAL A 87 -8.81 -0.62 5.24
CA VAL A 87 -8.36 -1.64 4.28
C VAL A 87 -8.47 -1.12 2.84
N LEU A 88 -9.56 -0.41 2.51
CA LEU A 88 -9.72 0.18 1.19
C LEU A 88 -8.64 1.21 0.88
N ALA A 89 -8.24 2.05 1.84
CA ALA A 89 -7.16 3.01 1.63
C ALA A 89 -5.83 2.29 1.35
N VAL A 90 -5.57 1.17 2.01
CA VAL A 90 -4.40 0.33 1.73
C VAL A 90 -4.49 -0.28 0.32
N TRP A 91 -5.66 -0.74 -0.10
CA TRP A 91 -5.87 -1.23 -1.47
C TRP A 91 -5.66 -0.14 -2.52
N VAL A 92 -6.21 1.06 -2.31
CA VAL A 92 -6.05 2.18 -3.25
C VAL A 92 -4.59 2.61 -3.36
N VAL A 93 -3.88 2.73 -2.23
CA VAL A 93 -2.44 3.04 -2.25
C VAL A 93 -1.65 1.93 -2.93
N GLY A 94 -2.01 0.67 -2.68
CA GLY A 94 -1.43 -0.49 -3.36
C GLY A 94 -1.65 -0.41 -4.87
N ALA A 95 -2.89 -0.18 -5.31
CA ALA A 95 -3.23 -0.04 -6.73
C ALA A 95 -2.48 1.13 -7.37
N HIS A 96 -2.45 2.29 -6.71
CA HIS A 96 -1.70 3.46 -7.17
C HIS A 96 -0.21 3.15 -7.32
N TYR A 97 0.40 2.50 -6.32
CA TYR A 97 1.79 2.06 -6.37
C TYR A 97 2.07 1.13 -7.56
N GLN A 98 1.12 0.24 -7.89
CA GLN A 98 1.27 -0.65 -9.03
C GLN A 98 1.05 0.02 -10.38
N LEU A 99 0.10 0.94 -10.50
CA LEU A 99 -0.27 1.61 -11.76
C LEU A 99 0.69 2.74 -12.12
N LEU A 100 0.96 3.64 -11.17
CA LEU A 100 1.75 4.84 -11.41
C LEU A 100 3.24 4.62 -11.13
N GLY A 101 3.60 3.53 -10.45
CA GLY A 101 4.98 3.20 -10.12
C GLY A 101 5.50 3.97 -8.91
N HIS A 102 6.68 3.57 -8.44
CA HIS A 102 7.32 4.20 -7.29
C HIS A 102 8.35 5.22 -7.75
N ARG A 103 8.16 6.47 -7.33
CA ARG A 103 9.17 7.52 -7.46
C ARG A 103 10.13 7.43 -6.27
N PRO A 104 11.40 7.06 -6.46
CA PRO A 104 12.35 7.03 -5.36
C PRO A 104 12.61 8.44 -4.84
N VAL A 105 12.85 8.55 -3.53
CA VAL A 105 13.30 9.80 -2.91
C VAL A 105 14.82 9.75 -2.83
N ILE A 106 15.50 10.41 -3.78
CA ILE A 106 16.97 10.45 -3.83
C ILE A 106 17.48 11.59 -2.96
N CYS A 107 18.39 11.27 -2.04
CA CYS A 107 19.04 12.23 -1.15
C CYS A 107 18.05 13.15 -0.40
N GLY A 108 16.92 12.61 0.07
CA GLY A 108 15.90 13.38 0.79
C GLY A 108 15.13 14.38 -0.08
N GLY A 109 15.12 14.19 -1.41
CA GLY A 109 14.43 15.07 -2.36
C GLY A 109 15.32 16.11 -3.03
N ARG A 110 16.65 16.04 -2.82
CA ARG A 110 17.62 16.94 -3.47
C ARG A 110 17.70 16.76 -4.98
N ALA A 111 17.36 15.57 -5.49
CA ALA A 111 17.31 15.28 -6.92
C ALA A 111 15.89 14.84 -7.33
N LEU A 112 15.43 15.33 -8.47
CA LEU A 112 14.19 14.86 -9.09
C LEU A 112 14.46 13.48 -9.70
N ALA A 113 13.74 12.47 -9.24
CA ALA A 113 13.92 11.12 -9.78
C ALA A 113 13.55 11.04 -11.27
N HIS A 114 14.45 10.46 -12.06
CA HIS A 114 14.22 10.19 -13.48
C HIS A 114 13.36 8.93 -13.66
N ARG A 115 12.67 8.79 -14.80
CA ARG A 115 11.80 7.61 -15.07
C ARG A 115 12.55 6.27 -15.05
N SER A 116 13.84 6.28 -15.40
CA SER A 116 14.72 5.11 -15.33
C SER A 116 15.04 4.67 -13.91
N GLU A 117 14.89 5.56 -12.92
CA GLU A 117 15.14 5.25 -11.51
C GLU A 117 13.91 4.67 -10.81
N TRP A 118 12.77 4.63 -11.51
CA TRP A 118 11.54 4.09 -10.93
C TRP A 118 11.67 2.60 -10.75
N ILE A 119 11.16 2.09 -9.62
CA ILE A 119 11.12 0.65 -9.36
C ILE A 119 10.28 0.00 -10.46
N SER A 120 10.85 -0.98 -11.15
CA SER A 120 10.19 -1.70 -12.22
C SER A 120 8.95 -2.46 -11.74
N ARG A 121 8.03 -2.75 -12.67
CA ARG A 121 6.78 -3.46 -12.32
C ARG A 121 7.06 -4.84 -11.72
N ARG A 122 8.06 -5.57 -12.23
CA ARG A 122 8.45 -6.87 -11.70
C ARG A 122 9.02 -6.76 -10.29
N ALA A 123 9.93 -5.81 -10.04
CA ALA A 123 10.47 -5.59 -8.69
C ALA A 123 9.36 -5.23 -7.68
N ARG A 124 8.35 -4.46 -8.11
CA ARG A 124 7.17 -4.18 -7.26
C ARG A 124 6.35 -5.44 -6.94
N TRP A 125 6.28 -6.38 -7.87
CA TRP A 125 5.52 -7.63 -7.72
C TRP A 125 6.35 -8.78 -7.16
N GLU A 126 7.66 -8.59 -6.93
CA GLU A 126 8.55 -9.64 -6.43
C GLU A 126 8.08 -10.22 -5.10
N ARG A 127 7.57 -9.37 -4.20
CA ARG A 127 6.95 -9.79 -2.93
C ARG A 127 5.77 -10.76 -3.13
N HIS A 128 5.08 -10.68 -4.26
CA HIS A 128 3.95 -11.54 -4.62
C HIS A 128 4.34 -12.74 -5.48
N ALA A 129 5.57 -12.80 -5.99
CA ALA A 129 6.09 -13.92 -6.77
C ALA A 129 5.91 -15.30 -6.07
N PRO A 130 6.15 -15.47 -4.75
CA PRO A 130 5.93 -16.77 -4.12
C PRO A 130 4.45 -17.17 -4.09
N ALA A 131 3.52 -16.22 -3.94
CA ALA A 131 2.09 -16.51 -4.00
C ALA A 131 1.64 -16.87 -5.42
N LEU A 132 2.09 -16.11 -6.42
CA LEU A 132 1.82 -16.38 -7.83
C LEU A 132 2.37 -17.73 -8.29
N THR A 133 3.56 -18.09 -7.82
CA THR A 133 4.18 -19.37 -8.14
C THR A 133 3.40 -20.53 -7.56
N ARG A 134 2.81 -20.37 -6.37
CA ARG A 134 1.93 -21.38 -5.78
C ARG A 134 0.60 -21.52 -6.52
N SER A 135 0.00 -20.41 -6.97
CA SER A 135 -1.32 -20.44 -7.60
C SER A 135 -1.30 -20.78 -9.09
N LEU A 136 -0.31 -20.30 -9.84
CA LEU A 136 -0.23 -20.42 -11.31
C LEU A 136 0.94 -21.31 -11.78
N GLY A 137 1.72 -21.85 -10.85
CA GLY A 137 2.96 -22.56 -11.14
C GLY A 137 4.09 -21.60 -11.59
N ARG A 138 5.32 -22.14 -11.69
CA ARG A 138 6.50 -21.34 -12.09
C ARG A 138 6.36 -20.74 -13.49
N ALA A 139 5.79 -21.49 -14.43
CA ALA A 139 5.61 -21.04 -15.81
C ALA A 139 4.58 -19.90 -15.90
N GLY A 140 3.45 -20.02 -15.20
CA GLY A 140 2.43 -18.96 -15.14
C GLY A 140 2.93 -17.71 -14.44
N ALA A 141 3.64 -17.85 -13.32
CA ALA A 141 4.28 -16.73 -12.63
C ALA A 141 5.31 -16.02 -13.53
N ARG A 142 6.12 -16.78 -14.31
CA ARG A 142 7.10 -16.21 -15.23
C ARG A 142 6.44 -15.50 -16.43
N ARG A 143 5.30 -15.98 -16.93
CA ARG A 143 4.52 -15.24 -17.96
C ARG A 143 3.97 -13.92 -17.42
N LEU A 144 3.49 -13.90 -16.18
CA LEU A 144 2.90 -12.70 -15.59
C LEU A 144 3.93 -11.66 -15.14
N LEU A 145 5.10 -12.11 -14.65
CA LEU A 145 6.18 -11.27 -14.11
C LEU A 145 7.30 -10.99 -15.12
N GLY A 146 7.27 -11.63 -16.29
CA GLY A 146 8.36 -11.62 -17.27
C GLY A 146 9.51 -12.58 -16.93
N ALA A 147 10.53 -12.64 -17.79
CA ALA A 147 11.77 -13.35 -17.48
C ALA A 147 12.67 -12.50 -16.56
N PRO A 148 13.42 -13.11 -15.61
CA PRO A 148 14.40 -12.38 -14.81
C PRO A 148 15.39 -11.66 -15.73
N GLY A 149 15.52 -10.34 -15.57
CA GLY A 149 16.39 -9.49 -16.41
C GLY A 149 15.76 -8.97 -17.71
N ALA A 150 14.53 -9.38 -18.05
CA ALA A 150 13.81 -8.87 -19.23
C ALA A 150 13.02 -7.59 -18.91
N GLU A 151 13.69 -6.59 -18.33
CA GLU A 151 13.09 -5.29 -18.09
C GLU A 151 13.55 -4.28 -19.13
N ASP A 152 12.58 -3.62 -19.77
CA ASP A 152 12.80 -2.56 -20.76
C ASP A 152 13.18 -1.21 -20.13
N VAL A 153 13.41 -1.15 -18.81
CA VAL A 153 13.81 0.08 -18.14
C VAL A 153 15.34 0.15 -18.19
N PRO A 154 15.92 1.05 -18.99
CA PRO A 154 17.38 1.19 -19.03
C PRO A 154 17.88 1.53 -17.62
N PRO A 155 18.96 0.88 -17.15
CA PRO A 155 19.47 1.09 -15.81
C PRO A 155 19.76 2.57 -15.60
N ALA A 156 19.32 3.10 -14.45
CA ALA A 156 19.62 4.46 -14.06
C ALA A 156 21.10 4.59 -13.66
N GLY A 157 21.91 4.97 -14.64
CA GLY A 157 23.34 5.19 -14.45
C GLY A 157 24.17 3.91 -14.45
N PRO A 158 25.51 4.08 -14.37
CA PRO A 158 26.44 2.95 -14.36
C PRO A 158 26.23 2.08 -13.13
N ALA A 159 26.40 0.77 -13.28
CA ALA A 159 26.35 -0.16 -12.16
C ALA A 159 27.37 0.27 -11.09
N VAL A 160 26.87 0.66 -9.92
CA VAL A 160 27.73 0.98 -8.78
C VAL A 160 28.18 -0.34 -8.17
N GLY A 161 29.42 -0.73 -8.44
CA GLY A 161 30.09 -1.82 -7.74
C GLY A 161 30.22 -1.45 -6.28
N MET A 162 29.30 -1.96 -5.45
CA MET A 162 29.37 -1.80 -4.00
C MET A 162 30.51 -2.68 -3.47
N ALA A 163 31.74 -2.17 -3.49
CA ALA A 163 32.87 -2.75 -2.78
C ALA A 163 32.76 -2.47 -1.27
N HIS A 164 31.65 -2.89 -0.66
CA HIS A 164 31.48 -2.78 0.78
C HIS A 164 32.19 -3.96 1.46
N THR A 165 33.40 -3.73 1.95
CA THR A 165 34.01 -4.64 2.91
C THR A 165 33.32 -4.45 4.25
N VAL A 166 32.47 -5.39 4.64
CA VAL A 166 31.92 -5.44 5.99
C VAL A 166 33.07 -5.71 6.95
N ARG A 167 33.53 -4.68 7.67
CA ARG A 167 34.50 -4.84 8.75
C ARG A 167 33.74 -5.07 10.05
N LEU A 168 33.89 -6.26 10.64
CA LEU A 168 33.39 -6.54 11.97
C LEU A 168 34.26 -5.80 12.98
N TYR A 169 33.73 -4.73 13.56
CA TYR A 169 34.39 -4.04 14.67
C TYR A 169 34.01 -4.70 15.99
N GLY A 170 35.01 -5.21 16.70
CA GLY A 170 34.81 -5.75 18.04
C GLY A 170 34.35 -4.66 19.04
N PRO A 171 33.68 -5.06 20.13
CA PRO A 171 33.17 -4.13 21.14
C PRO A 171 34.28 -3.20 21.71
N ASP A 172 35.51 -3.71 21.86
CA ASP A 172 36.66 -2.90 22.33
C ASP A 172 37.06 -1.78 21.36
N HIS A 173 36.95 -2.04 20.05
CA HIS A 173 37.23 -1.03 19.03
C HIS A 173 36.19 0.09 19.07
N MET A 174 34.91 -0.26 19.27
CA MET A 174 33.82 0.70 19.42
C MET A 174 33.97 1.58 20.67
N VAL A 175 34.42 1.01 21.80
CA VAL A 175 34.69 1.77 23.02
C VAL A 175 35.82 2.79 22.80
N LYS A 176 36.90 2.39 22.10
CA LYS A 176 38.02 3.29 21.78
C LYS A 176 37.59 4.47 20.90
N VAL A 177 36.82 4.22 19.83
CA VAL A 177 36.30 5.27 18.94
C VAL A 177 35.39 6.24 19.70
N THR A 178 34.48 5.73 20.52
CA THR A 178 33.55 6.54 21.31
C THR A 178 34.28 7.43 22.32
N ARG A 179 35.30 6.90 23.00
CA ARG A 179 36.14 7.68 23.92
C ARG A 179 36.97 8.74 23.21
N ARG A 180 37.45 8.46 22.00
CA ARG A 180 38.23 9.40 21.19
C ARG A 180 37.35 10.56 20.69
N GLY A 181 36.14 10.27 20.19
CA GLY A 181 35.17 11.29 19.78
C GLY A 181 34.76 12.24 20.93
N ARG A 182 34.55 11.69 22.14
CA ARG A 182 34.26 12.51 23.34
C ARG A 182 35.42 13.40 23.78
N ARG A 183 36.68 13.00 23.55
CA ARG A 183 37.84 13.83 23.84
C ARG A 183 37.99 14.99 22.85
N THR A 184 37.70 14.75 21.58
CA THR A 184 37.78 15.78 20.53
C THR A 184 36.67 16.82 20.67
N GLY A 185 35.46 16.42 21.07
CA GLY A 185 34.34 17.34 21.32
C GLY A 185 34.41 18.14 22.63
N ARG A 186 35.47 17.98 23.43
CA ARG A 186 35.68 18.71 24.71
C ARG A 186 36.76 19.80 24.61
N ARG A 187 37.22 20.09 23.39
CA ARG A 187 38.24 21.11 23.07
C ARG A 187 37.68 22.32 22.29
N THR A 188 36.35 22.48 22.27
CA THR A 188 35.66 23.69 21.83
C THR A 188 34.85 24.24 22.98
#